data_AF-A0A5C1AMZ7-F1
#
_entry.id   AF-A0A5C1AMZ7-F1
#
_cell.length_a   1.000
_cell.length_b   1.000
_cell.length_c   1.000
_cell.angle_alpha   90.00
_cell.angle_beta   90.00
_cell.angle_gamma   90.00
#
_symmetry.space_group_name_H-M   'P 1'
#
loop_
_entity.id
_entity.type
_entity.pdbx_description
1 polymer ?
#
loop_
_entity_poly.entity_id
_entity_poly.type
_entity_poly.pdbx_seq_one_letter_code
_entity_poly.pdbx_strand_id
1 'polypeptide(L)'
;MGSKFRTKDVNIGVPARLVEQKLYDLTLRLPYWPETLASVTELHHQLVYIHPYKNGNGRWSRFVANIRQVMTTETITVWPHAEMTSDSRSG
;
A
#
# COMPACT_ATOMS: atom_id res chain seq x y z
N MET A 1 -7.98 18.05 -5.97
CA MET A 1 -6.53 18.22 -5.72
C MET A 1 -5.97 16.83 -5.41
N GLY A 2 -5.30 16.18 -6.38
CA GLY A 2 -4.84 14.80 -6.23
C GLY A 2 -3.74 14.64 -5.17
N SER A 3 -3.64 13.45 -4.58
CA SER A 3 -2.62 13.08 -3.60
C SER A 3 -1.22 13.23 -4.21
N LYS A 4 -0.48 14.26 -3.81
CA LYS A 4 0.94 14.42 -4.17
C LYS A 4 1.80 13.57 -3.25
N PHE A 5 2.93 13.07 -3.75
CA PHE A 5 3.93 12.43 -2.90
C PHE A 5 4.41 13.38 -1.80
N ARG A 6 4.70 12.81 -0.63
CA ARG A 6 5.20 13.61 0.49
C ARG A 6 6.60 14.12 0.16
N THR A 7 6.85 15.37 0.53
CA THR A 7 8.15 16.03 0.40
C THR A 7 8.92 16.10 1.71
N LYS A 8 8.32 15.60 2.80
CA LYS A 8 8.90 15.57 4.15
C LYS A 8 8.97 14.14 4.66
N ASP A 9 9.97 13.89 5.48
CA ASP A 9 10.10 12.63 6.21
C ASP A 9 9.02 12.52 7.30
N VAL A 10 8.68 11.28 7.61
CA VAL A 10 7.74 10.88 8.66
C VAL A 10 8.37 9.70 9.40
N ASN A 11 7.80 9.31 10.54
CA ASN A 11 8.36 8.24 11.38
C ASN A 11 8.30 6.84 10.74
N ILE A 12 7.59 6.67 9.62
CA ILE A 12 7.42 5.38 8.95
C ILE A 12 7.68 5.48 7.44
N GLY A 13 8.28 4.42 6.91
CA GLY A 13 8.62 4.28 5.50
C GLY A 13 9.93 4.96 5.08
N VAL A 14 10.17 5.02 3.77
CA VAL A 14 11.47 5.44 3.23
C VAL A 14 11.70 6.96 3.34
N PRO A 15 12.91 7.51 3.18
CA PRO A 15 13.10 8.94 3.03
C PRO A 15 12.25 9.54 1.89
N ALA A 16 11.66 10.71 2.08
CA ALA A 16 10.74 11.36 1.14
C ALA A 16 11.36 11.51 -0.25
N ARG A 17 12.64 11.90 -0.31
CA ARG A 17 13.40 12.04 -1.54
C ARG A 17 13.56 10.74 -2.33
N LEU A 18 13.38 9.58 -1.70
CA LEU A 18 13.50 8.26 -2.31
C LEU A 18 12.15 7.65 -2.70
N VAL A 19 11.03 8.29 -2.34
CA VAL A 19 9.68 7.75 -2.59
C VAL A 19 9.47 7.42 -4.07
N GLU A 20 9.75 8.39 -4.95
CA GLU A 20 9.56 8.21 -6.40
C GLU A 20 10.46 7.11 -6.95
N GLN A 21 11.75 7.12 -6.59
CA GLN A 21 12.70 6.09 -7.00
C GLN A 21 12.24 4.70 -6.54
N LYS A 22 11.82 4.55 -5.28
CA LYS A 22 11.42 3.24 -4.73
C LYS A 22 10.12 2.74 -5.35
N LEU A 23 9.18 3.63 -5.68
CA LEU A 23 8.00 3.26 -6.45
C LEU A 23 8.39 2.81 -7.87
N TYR A 24 9.27 3.54 -8.53
CA TYR A 24 9.78 3.17 -9.85
C TYR A 24 10.46 1.80 -9.83
N ASP A 25 11.38 1.57 -8.89
CA ASP A 25 12.06 0.28 -8.70
C ASP A 25 11.06 -0.87 -8.45
N LEU A 26 9.96 -0.60 -7.73
CA LEU A 26 8.90 -1.58 -7.52
C LEU A 26 8.13 -1.87 -8.81
N THR A 27 7.80 -0.84 -9.60
CA THR A 27 7.11 -1.01 -10.89
C THR A 27 7.93 -1.79 -11.90
N LEU A 28 9.27 -1.65 -11.90
CA LEU A 28 10.14 -2.42 -12.78
C LEU A 28 10.21 -3.91 -12.42
N ARG A 29 10.06 -4.25 -11.13
CA ARG A 29 10.12 -5.64 -10.66
C ARG A 29 8.78 -6.37 -10.78
N LEU A 30 7.68 -5.63 -10.69
CA LEU A 30 6.31 -6.18 -10.68
C LEU A 30 5.98 -7.14 -11.83
N PRO A 31 6.38 -6.89 -13.10
CA PRO A 31 6.11 -7.80 -14.22
C PRO A 31 6.70 -9.20 -14.05
N TYR A 32 7.75 -9.35 -13.24
CA TYR A 32 8.45 -10.62 -13.03
C TYR A 32 7.94 -11.38 -11.80
N TRP A 33 6.98 -10.83 -11.07
CA TRP A 33 6.44 -11.48 -9.88
C TRP A 33 5.40 -12.53 -10.27
N PRO A 34 5.37 -13.68 -9.58
CA PRO A 34 4.38 -14.71 -9.85
C PRO A 34 2.97 -14.20 -9.52
N GLU A 35 1.96 -14.71 -10.21
CA GLU A 35 0.57 -14.28 -10.06
C GLU A 35 -0.14 -15.03 -8.94
N THR A 36 0.34 -14.80 -7.71
CA THR A 36 -0.12 -15.49 -6.51
C THR A 36 -0.65 -14.50 -5.47
N LEU A 37 -1.47 -15.00 -4.53
CA LEU A 37 -1.91 -14.20 -3.39
C LEU A 37 -0.72 -13.68 -2.56
N ALA A 38 0.34 -14.47 -2.43
CA ALA A 38 1.56 -14.06 -1.74
C ALA A 38 2.20 -12.82 -2.39
N SER A 39 2.25 -12.75 -3.73
CA SER A 39 2.72 -11.56 -4.46
C SER A 39 1.83 -10.34 -4.25
N VAL A 40 0.51 -10.54 -4.14
CA VAL A 40 -0.44 -9.46 -3.85
C VAL A 40 -0.21 -8.91 -2.42
N THR A 41 -0.02 -9.81 -1.45
CA THR A 41 0.33 -9.44 -0.08
C THR A 41 1.67 -8.71 0.00
N GLU A 42 2.68 -9.20 -0.73
CA GLU A 42 4.00 -8.57 -0.80
C GLU A 42 3.90 -7.17 -1.45
N LEU A 43 3.09 -7.01 -2.49
CA LEU A 43 2.84 -5.71 -3.12
C LEU A 43 2.23 -4.73 -2.11
N HIS A 44 1.18 -5.15 -1.40
CA HIS A 44 0.59 -4.34 -0.33
C HIS A 44 1.64 -3.91 0.71
N HIS A 45 2.44 -4.86 1.18
CA HIS A 45 3.49 -4.62 2.17
C HIS A 45 4.54 -3.62 1.67
N GLN A 46 5.07 -3.80 0.46
CA GLN A 46 6.05 -2.89 -0.14
C GLN A 46 5.49 -1.46 -0.28
N LEU A 47 4.24 -1.30 -0.69
CA LEU A 47 3.61 0.01 -0.83
C LEU A 47 3.40 0.71 0.52
N VAL A 48 3.02 -0.04 1.57
CA VAL A 48 2.94 0.48 2.95
C VAL A 48 4.32 0.88 3.45
N TYR A 49 5.34 0.08 3.16
CA TYR A 49 6.73 0.37 3.51
C TYR A 49 7.29 1.59 2.78
N ILE A 50 6.96 1.81 1.50
CA ILE A 50 7.38 3.03 0.78
C ILE A 50 6.68 4.27 1.37
N HIS A 51 5.42 4.12 1.79
CA HIS A 51 4.63 5.17 2.44
C HIS A 51 4.62 6.51 1.67
N PRO A 52 4.16 6.54 0.41
CA PRO A 52 4.41 7.67 -0.50
C PRO A 52 3.63 8.94 -0.17
N TYR A 53 2.51 8.85 0.55
CA TYR A 53 1.63 9.98 0.85
C TYR A 53 1.70 10.38 2.31
N LYS A 54 1.23 11.59 2.63
CA LYS A 54 1.09 12.04 4.03
C LYS A 54 0.04 11.22 4.80
N ASN A 55 -1.04 10.82 4.13
CA ASN A 55 -2.17 10.09 4.71
C ASN A 55 -2.74 9.11 3.68
N GLY A 56 -3.43 8.08 4.16
CA GLY A 56 -4.19 7.17 3.30
C GLY A 56 -3.35 6.08 2.63
N ASN A 57 -2.07 5.92 2.98
CA ASN A 57 -1.18 4.89 2.43
C ASN A 57 -1.79 3.49 2.54
N GLY A 58 -2.33 3.10 3.70
CA GLY A 58 -2.97 1.80 3.85
C GLY A 58 -4.22 1.59 2.98
N ARG A 59 -4.98 2.65 2.65
CA ARG A 59 -6.11 2.54 1.71
C ARG A 59 -5.61 2.42 0.27
N TRP A 60 -4.63 3.24 -0.08
CA TRP A 60 -4.03 3.23 -1.40
C TRP A 60 -3.31 1.92 -1.71
N SER A 61 -2.51 1.40 -0.78
CA SER A 61 -1.80 0.12 -0.94
C SER A 61 -2.76 -1.04 -1.15
N ARG A 62 -3.88 -1.10 -0.40
CA ARG A 62 -4.93 -2.11 -0.58
C ARG A 62 -5.62 -1.98 -1.93
N PHE A 63 -5.91 -0.76 -2.36
CA PHE A 63 -6.50 -0.49 -3.67
C PHE A 63 -5.60 -0.99 -4.81
N VAL A 64 -4.31 -0.66 -4.78
CA VAL A 64 -3.34 -1.12 -5.78
C VAL A 64 -3.16 -2.66 -5.75
N ALA A 65 -3.10 -3.26 -4.57
CA ALA A 65 -3.03 -4.71 -4.42
C ALA A 65 -4.25 -5.42 -5.03
N ASN A 66 -5.45 -4.88 -4.80
CA ASN A 66 -6.69 -5.41 -5.39
C ASN A 66 -6.70 -5.28 -6.92
N ILE A 67 -6.19 -4.17 -7.48
CA ILE A 67 -6.03 -4.04 -8.94
C ILE A 67 -5.13 -5.16 -9.48
N ARG A 68 -3.96 -5.40 -8.86
CA ARG A 68 -3.06 -6.48 -9.28
C ARG A 68 -3.75 -7.84 -9.20
N GLN A 69 -4.56 -8.09 -8.19
CA GLN A 69 -5.29 -9.34 -8.04
C GLN A 69 -6.38 -9.53 -9.11
N VAL A 70 -7.15 -8.49 -9.40
CA VAL A 70 -8.18 -8.53 -10.45
C VAL A 70 -7.55 -8.78 -11.82
N MET A 71 -6.41 -8.17 -12.11
CA MET A 71 -5.67 -8.37 -13.36
C MET A 71 -5.13 -9.80 -13.56
N THR A 72 -5.09 -10.61 -12.49
CA THR A 72 -4.40 -11.92 -12.50
C THR A 72 -5.30 -13.11 -12.18
N THR A 73 -6.36 -12.90 -11.40
CA THR A 73 -7.15 -14.00 -10.83
C THR A 73 -8.66 -13.79 -10.91
N GLU A 74 -9.13 -12.68 -11.48
CA GLU A 74 -10.56 -12.30 -11.55
C GLU A 74 -11.30 -12.27 -10.19
N THR A 75 -10.56 -12.31 -9.08
CA THR A 75 -11.09 -12.23 -7.72
C THR A 75 -10.50 -11.02 -6.97
N ILE A 76 -11.11 -10.66 -5.84
CA ILE A 76 -10.67 -9.53 -5.03
C ILE A 76 -10.56 -9.94 -3.55
N THR A 77 -9.47 -9.51 -2.90
CA THR A 77 -9.33 -9.65 -1.46
C THR A 77 -10.18 -8.60 -0.75
N VAL A 78 -11.06 -9.07 0.13
CA VAL A 78 -11.76 -8.22 1.11
C VAL A 78 -10.84 -8.04 2.31
N TRP A 79 -10.25 -6.86 2.42
CA TRP A 79 -9.38 -6.53 3.54
C TRP A 79 -10.20 -6.27 4.80
N PRO A 80 -9.85 -6.86 5.95
CA PRO A 80 -10.54 -6.56 7.19
C PRO A 80 -10.41 -5.07 7.49
N HIS A 81 -11.55 -4.43 7.75
CA HIS A 81 -11.53 -3.12 8.37
C HIS A 81 -11.23 -3.36 9.83
N ALA A 82 -10.09 -2.85 10.31
CA ALA A 82 -9.87 -2.80 11.74
C ALA A 82 -10.97 -1.91 12.32
N GLU A 83 -12.00 -2.52 12.90
CA GLU A 83 -12.84 -1.86 13.89
C GLU A 83 -11.94 -1.59 15.09
N MET A 84 -11.20 -0.49 15.02
CA MET A 84 -10.69 0.20 16.19
C MET A 84 -11.76 1.21 16.62
N THR A 85 -13.00 0.76 16.85
CA THR A 85 -13.90 1.49 17.74
C THR A 85 -13.39 1.20 19.13
N SER A 86 -12.67 2.19 19.66
CA SER A 86 -12.27 2.26 21.04
C SER A 86 -13.40 1.80 21.96
N ASP A 87 -13.17 0.70 22.66
CA ASP A 87 -13.83 0.44 23.94
C ASP A 87 -13.30 1.50 24.93
N SER A 88 -13.81 2.71 24.77
CA SER A 88 -13.48 3.85 25.60
C SER A 88 -14.78 4.53 26.00
N ARG A 89 -15.45 3.91 26.96
CA ARG A 89 -16.12 4.49 28.14
C ARG A 89 -17.41 3.74 28.47
N SER A 90 -17.37 2.98 29.55
CA SER A 90 -18.32 3.02 30.68
C SER A 90 -17.69 2.09 31.73
N GLY A 91 -17.28 2.54 32.91
CA GLY A 91 -17.98 3.43 33.82
C GLY A 91 -18.16 2.62 35.10
#